data_AF-A0A162QC26-F1
#
_entry.id   AF-A0A162QC26-F1
#
_cell.length_a   1.000
_cell.length_b   1.000
_cell.length_c   1.000
_cell.angle_alpha   90.00
_cell.angle_beta   90.00
_cell.angle_gamma   90.00
#
_symmetry.space_group_name_H-M   'P 1'
#
loop_
_entity.id
_entity.type
_entity.pdbx_description
1 polymer ?
#
loop_
_entity_poly.entity_id
_entity_poly.type
_entity_poly.pdbx_seq_one_letter_code
_entity_poly.pdbx_strand_id
1 'polypeptide(L)'
;MEEDTEKRPTGVIKIPLHYQEYLNSIRDEEDLLISQDHQYCWVKGLNVAALKSPKIQRIPFLSFFELKNDLLYQLNALLPDQELPQGLKWQPINEKFPIQIPAFNHNYFGLAERINIQLVKAEEEREPVAIITSYAVLKSYIETAPAIRLKGLKWISMDVLQEKYVMIIGTPILPIPGNTFCLHNSFYIPSGYIPALPILDYTIQEMLNFEEGDRLIWLDQKQVIRLNEKNFRPLSISSFRLTR
;
A
#
# COMPACT_ATOMS: atom_id res chain seq x y z
N MET A 1 62.67 9.43 9.98
CA MET A 1 62.50 9.63 8.52
C MET A 1 61.02 9.45 8.28
N GLU A 2 60.24 10.47 8.61
CA GLU A 2 58.79 10.47 8.37
C GLU A 2 58.59 10.95 6.93
N GLU A 3 58.12 10.04 6.09
CA GLU A 3 57.73 10.35 4.72
C GLU A 3 56.57 11.35 4.75
N ASP A 4 56.87 12.50 4.16
CA ASP A 4 55.96 13.57 3.79
C ASP A 4 54.84 12.98 2.91
N THR A 5 53.76 12.58 3.57
CA THR A 5 52.54 12.12 2.90
C THR A 5 51.93 13.35 2.25
N GLU A 6 52.11 13.48 0.94
CA GLU A 6 51.49 14.49 0.07
C GLU A 6 50.07 14.79 0.56
N LYS A 7 49.92 15.91 1.30
CA LYS A 7 48.63 16.40 1.76
C LYS A 7 47.83 16.73 0.52
N ARG A 8 46.98 15.79 0.08
CA ARG A 8 46.06 16.00 -1.03
C ARG A 8 45.31 17.30 -0.77
N PRO A 9 45.25 18.22 -1.75
CA PRO A 9 44.60 19.50 -1.54
C PRO A 9 43.14 19.25 -1.17
N THR A 10 42.73 19.81 -0.05
CA THR A 10 41.37 19.63 0.48
C THR A 10 40.53 20.82 0.06
N GLY A 11 39.41 20.55 -0.59
CA GLY A 11 38.40 21.53 -0.91
C GLY A 11 37.67 22.00 0.34
N VAL A 12 37.48 23.30 0.43
CA VAL A 12 36.77 23.97 1.53
C VAL A 12 35.67 24.85 0.94
N ILE A 13 34.49 24.81 1.55
CA ILE A 13 33.40 25.72 1.23
C ILE A 13 33.07 26.60 2.42
N LYS A 14 32.72 27.85 2.13
CA LYS A 14 32.30 28.86 3.11
C LYS A 14 30.92 29.36 2.71
N ILE A 15 30.00 29.44 3.67
CA ILE A 15 28.66 29.98 3.49
C ILE A 15 28.30 30.90 4.67
N PRO A 16 27.57 32.01 4.49
CA PRO A 16 27.07 32.79 5.62
C PRO A 16 26.20 31.94 6.55
N LEU A 17 26.34 32.10 7.87
CA LEU A 17 25.69 31.25 8.87
C LEU A 17 24.15 31.22 8.74
N HIS A 18 23.55 32.34 8.34
CA HIS A 18 22.10 32.45 8.09
C HIS A 18 21.61 31.54 6.94
N TYR A 19 22.52 31.09 6.07
CA TYR A 19 22.23 30.23 4.92
C TYR A 19 22.71 28.78 5.12
N GLN A 20 23.11 28.40 6.34
CA GLN A 20 23.64 27.07 6.65
C GLN A 20 22.70 25.91 6.25
N GLU A 21 21.38 26.13 6.20
CA GLU A 21 20.40 25.09 5.85
C GLU A 21 20.55 24.56 4.41
N TYR A 22 21.15 25.32 3.49
CA TYR A 22 21.41 24.83 2.14
C TYR A 22 22.45 23.70 2.10
N LEU A 23 23.27 23.58 3.14
CA LEU A 23 24.23 22.48 3.31
C LEU A 23 23.54 21.13 3.60
N ASN A 24 22.24 21.11 3.91
CA ASN A 24 21.46 19.87 4.04
C ASN A 24 21.54 18.98 2.79
N SER A 25 21.77 19.58 1.61
CA SER A 25 21.85 18.88 0.33
C SER A 25 23.10 18.00 0.14
N ILE A 26 24.12 18.19 0.98
CA ILE A 26 25.41 17.47 0.91
C ILE A 26 25.71 16.68 2.20
N ARG A 27 24.70 16.53 3.06
CA ARG A 27 24.83 15.81 4.34
C ARG A 27 25.08 14.30 4.19
N ASP A 28 24.82 13.77 3.00
CA ASP A 28 24.97 12.37 2.59
C ASP A 28 26.40 12.04 2.09
N GLU A 29 27.24 13.05 1.89
CA GLU A 29 28.64 12.84 1.52
C GLU A 29 29.46 12.36 2.73
N GLU A 30 30.17 11.26 2.55
CA GLU A 30 31.05 10.69 3.57
C GLU A 30 32.26 11.62 3.83
N ASP A 31 32.76 11.62 5.07
CA ASP A 31 33.96 12.36 5.50
C ASP A 31 33.90 13.90 5.48
N LEU A 32 32.72 14.51 5.30
CA LEU A 32 32.58 15.96 5.41
C LEU A 32 32.54 16.43 6.87
N LEU A 33 33.41 17.39 7.17
CA LEU A 33 33.51 18.05 8.46
C LEU A 33 32.99 19.49 8.34
N ILE A 34 32.12 19.87 9.27
CA ILE A 34 31.53 21.20 9.38
C ILE A 34 32.02 21.90 10.65
N SER A 35 32.23 23.21 10.55
CA SER A 35 32.44 24.08 11.69
C SER A 35 31.73 25.42 11.46
N GLN A 36 31.59 26.21 12.51
CA GLN A 36 30.91 27.49 12.47
C GLN A 36 31.67 28.49 13.34
N ASP A 37 31.77 29.72 12.85
CA ASP A 37 32.13 30.89 13.64
C ASP A 37 30.90 31.80 13.82
N HIS A 38 31.09 33.06 14.23
CA HIS A 38 29.98 33.99 14.46
C HIS A 38 29.27 34.48 13.18
N GLN A 39 29.90 34.34 12.01
CA GLN A 39 29.41 34.90 10.76
C GLN A 39 29.23 33.84 9.66
N TYR A 40 30.05 32.80 9.66
CA TYR A 40 30.15 31.83 8.59
C TYR A 40 30.11 30.40 9.10
N CYS A 41 29.63 29.53 8.22
CA CYS A 41 29.78 28.10 8.31
C CYS A 41 30.81 27.63 7.29
N TRP A 42 31.68 26.74 7.74
CA TRP A 42 32.81 26.20 6.99
C TRP A 42 32.65 24.69 6.86
N VAL A 43 32.85 24.15 5.66
CA VAL A 43 32.89 22.70 5.45
C VAL A 43 34.19 22.34 4.74
N LYS A 44 34.87 21.30 5.23
CA LYS A 44 36.10 20.73 4.66
C LYS A 44 35.95 19.22 4.48
N GLY A 45 36.87 18.61 3.73
CA GLY A 45 36.87 17.17 3.42
C GLY A 45 36.47 16.87 1.97
N LEU A 46 36.08 17.89 1.21
CA LEU A 46 35.80 17.74 -0.22
C LEU A 46 37.11 17.54 -0.99
N ASN A 47 37.09 16.74 -2.04
CA ASN A 47 38.15 16.79 -3.06
C ASN A 47 38.01 18.11 -3.86
N VAL A 48 39.12 18.75 -4.25
CA VAL A 48 39.09 19.94 -5.12
C VAL A 48 38.30 19.68 -6.41
N ALA A 49 38.36 18.46 -6.96
CA ALA A 49 37.54 18.07 -8.11
C ALA A 49 36.03 18.07 -7.78
N ALA A 50 35.66 17.69 -6.55
CA ALA A 50 34.26 17.65 -6.11
C ALA A 50 33.65 19.05 -5.96
N LEU A 51 34.45 20.10 -5.73
CA LEU A 51 33.98 21.49 -5.74
C LEU A 51 33.38 21.90 -7.08
N LYS A 52 33.79 21.24 -8.18
CA LYS A 52 33.24 21.46 -9.52
C LYS A 52 32.01 20.59 -9.83
N SER A 53 31.58 19.75 -8.90
CA SER A 53 30.41 18.89 -9.12
C SER A 53 29.12 19.72 -9.22
N PRO A 54 28.16 19.33 -10.08
CA PRO A 54 26.87 20.02 -10.19
C PRO A 54 26.10 20.06 -8.86
N LYS A 55 26.28 19.06 -8.00
CA LYS A 55 25.64 18.98 -6.68
C LYS A 55 26.08 20.14 -5.78
N ILE A 56 27.39 20.36 -5.70
CA ILE A 56 27.99 21.44 -4.89
C ILE A 56 27.74 22.81 -5.51
N GLN A 57 27.87 22.95 -6.84
CA GLN A 57 27.68 24.24 -7.52
C GLN A 57 26.24 24.78 -7.48
N ARG A 58 25.25 23.92 -7.24
CA ARG A 58 23.84 24.32 -7.10
C ARG A 58 23.50 24.99 -5.77
N ILE A 59 24.36 24.86 -4.77
CA ILE A 59 24.13 25.42 -3.44
C ILE A 59 24.41 26.93 -3.52
N PRO A 60 23.43 27.79 -3.20
CA PRO A 60 23.59 29.22 -3.32
C PRO A 60 24.52 29.78 -2.22
N PHE A 61 25.14 30.92 -2.51
CA PHE A 61 25.97 31.69 -1.57
C PHE A 61 27.24 30.98 -1.07
N LEU A 62 27.70 29.94 -1.78
CA LEU A 62 28.98 29.30 -1.50
C LEU A 62 30.16 30.09 -2.06
N SER A 63 31.20 30.21 -1.24
CA SER A 63 32.55 30.54 -1.67
C SER A 63 33.40 29.27 -1.64
N PHE A 64 34.16 29.03 -2.70
CA PHE A 64 34.94 27.81 -2.90
C PHE A 64 36.43 28.08 -2.73
N PHE A 65 37.09 27.25 -1.92
CA PHE A 65 38.51 27.39 -1.61
C PHE A 65 39.24 26.06 -1.73
N GLU A 66 40.53 26.15 -2.04
CA GLU A 66 41.50 25.07 -1.92
C GLU A 66 42.36 25.34 -0.68
N LEU A 67 42.44 24.37 0.23
CA LEU A 67 43.23 24.45 1.45
C LEU A 67 44.63 23.88 1.21
N LYS A 68 45.66 24.71 1.43
CA LYS A 68 47.08 24.33 1.41
C LYS A 68 47.78 24.96 2.60
N ASN A 69 48.34 24.14 3.49
CA ASN A 69 49.09 24.62 4.67
C ASN A 69 48.32 25.68 5.49
N ASP A 70 47.06 25.40 5.81
CA ASP A 70 46.13 26.29 6.55
C ASP A 70 45.78 27.63 5.86
N LEU A 71 46.28 27.85 4.65
CA LEU A 71 45.92 28.97 3.79
C LEU A 71 44.85 28.55 2.78
N LEU A 72 43.84 29.41 2.61
CA LEU A 72 42.74 29.23 1.68
C LEU A 72 43.02 30.01 0.40
N TYR A 73 43.06 29.29 -0.72
CA TYR A 73 43.21 29.83 -2.06
C TYR A 73 41.84 29.79 -2.74
N GLN A 74 41.39 30.90 -3.33
CA GLN A 74 40.24 30.85 -4.23
C GLN A 74 40.51 29.87 -5.37
N LEU A 75 39.47 29.24 -5.92
CA LEU A 75 39.64 28.27 -7.02
C LEU A 75 40.45 28.88 -8.18
N ASN A 76 41.56 28.23 -8.52
CA ASN A 76 42.54 28.65 -9.54
C ASN A 76 43.37 29.92 -9.22
N ALA A 77 43.30 30.45 -8.00
CA ALA A 77 44.14 31.57 -7.59
C ALA A 77 45.56 31.10 -7.23
N LEU A 78 46.56 31.92 -7.56
CA LEU A 78 47.97 31.66 -7.25
C LEU A 78 48.39 32.21 -5.88
N LEU A 79 47.62 33.14 -5.32
CA LEU A 79 47.88 33.79 -4.03
C LEU A 79 46.83 33.38 -3.01
N PRO A 80 47.21 33.27 -1.72
CA PRO A 80 46.27 32.99 -0.64
C PRO A 80 45.32 34.17 -0.46
N ASP A 81 44.03 33.87 -0.26
CA ASP A 81 42.98 34.87 -0.02
C ASP A 81 42.86 35.18 1.48
N GLN A 82 42.86 34.12 2.30
CA GLN A 82 42.70 34.21 3.75
C GLN A 82 43.28 32.96 4.44
N GLU A 83 43.54 33.04 5.73
CA GLU A 83 43.84 31.86 6.57
C GLU A 83 42.54 31.18 7.01
N LEU A 84 42.59 29.86 7.20
CA LEU A 84 41.50 29.13 7.84
C LEU A 84 41.37 29.62 9.30
N PRO A 85 40.18 30.02 9.77
CA PRO A 85 40.03 30.55 11.12
C PRO A 85 40.51 29.56 12.20
N GLN A 86 41.33 30.06 13.12
CA GLN A 86 41.84 29.28 14.24
C GLN A 86 40.75 29.11 15.31
N GLY A 87 40.69 27.95 15.97
CA GLY A 87 39.71 27.66 17.02
C GLY A 87 38.37 27.08 16.54
N LEU A 88 38.23 26.78 15.25
CA LEU A 88 37.07 26.09 14.70
C LEU A 88 36.97 24.66 15.27
N LYS A 89 35.83 24.35 15.89
CA LYS A 89 35.48 22.99 16.34
C LYS A 89 34.82 22.24 15.20
N TRP A 90 35.56 21.29 14.63
CA TRP A 90 35.08 20.46 13.53
C TRP A 90 34.25 19.30 14.06
N GLN A 91 33.12 19.05 13.42
CA GLN A 91 32.28 17.88 13.67
C GLN A 91 31.76 17.33 12.34
N PRO A 92 31.37 16.05 12.28
CA PRO A 92 30.73 15.48 11.09
C PRO A 92 29.48 16.26 10.65
N ILE A 93 29.28 16.43 9.34
CA ILE A 93 28.14 17.20 8.80
C ILE A 93 26.79 16.57 9.14
N ASN A 94 26.74 15.24 9.22
CA ASN A 94 25.55 14.46 9.55
C ASN A 94 25.12 14.63 11.02
N GLU A 95 26.05 14.92 11.94
CA GLU A 95 25.74 15.26 13.33
C GLU A 95 25.10 16.65 13.46
N LYS A 96 25.58 17.61 12.65
CA LYS A 96 25.01 18.96 12.61
C LYS A 96 23.63 19.00 11.95
N PHE A 97 23.42 18.19 10.93
CA PHE A 97 22.18 18.11 10.16
C PHE A 97 21.61 16.69 10.18
N PRO A 98 21.06 16.24 11.32
CA PRO A 98 20.53 14.89 11.44
C PRO A 98 19.36 14.67 10.48
N ILE A 99 19.30 13.46 9.92
CA ILE A 99 18.13 13.02 9.16
C ILE A 99 16.99 12.84 10.14
N GLN A 100 16.07 13.80 10.17
CA GLN A 100 14.80 13.63 10.88
C GLN A 100 13.94 12.66 10.09
N ILE A 101 13.91 11.41 10.52
CA ILE A 101 12.87 10.48 10.09
C ILE A 101 11.59 10.97 10.78
N PRO A 102 10.53 11.30 10.03
CA PRO A 102 9.26 11.64 10.68
C PRO A 102 8.89 10.49 11.62
N ALA A 103 8.49 10.82 12.84
CA ALA A 103 8.08 9.81 13.81
C ALA A 103 7.07 8.89 13.12
N PHE A 104 7.38 7.59 13.06
CA PHE A 104 6.51 6.58 12.47
C PHE A 104 5.20 6.58 13.26
N ASN A 105 4.19 7.31 12.78
CA ASN A 105 2.94 7.43 13.48
C ASN A 105 2.08 6.21 13.13
N HIS A 106 2.20 5.16 13.92
CA HIS A 106 1.30 4.00 13.87
C HIS A 106 -0.19 4.39 14.05
N ASN A 107 -0.47 5.60 14.56
CA ASN A 107 -1.82 6.14 14.80
C ASN A 107 -2.33 7.08 13.69
N TYR A 108 -1.63 7.24 12.56
CA TYR A 108 -2.20 7.90 11.37
C TYR A 108 -2.94 6.91 10.46
N PHE A 109 -3.51 5.88 11.05
CA PHE A 109 -4.79 5.35 10.57
C PHE A 109 -5.81 6.00 11.48
N GLY A 110 -6.67 6.86 10.94
CA GLY A 110 -7.80 7.35 11.72
C GLY A 110 -8.52 6.12 12.26
N LEU A 111 -8.51 5.90 13.58
CA LEU A 111 -9.22 4.78 14.23
C LEU A 111 -10.75 4.80 13.97
N ALA A 112 -11.23 5.86 13.31
CA ALA A 112 -12.59 6.05 12.85
C ALA A 112 -12.81 5.78 11.35
N GLU A 113 -11.74 5.60 10.55
CA GLU A 113 -11.88 5.33 9.12
C GLU A 113 -12.36 3.89 8.92
N ARG A 114 -13.62 3.78 8.49
CA ARG A 114 -14.21 2.51 8.10
C ARG A 114 -13.95 2.29 6.61
N ILE A 115 -13.29 1.19 6.28
CA ILE A 115 -13.18 0.75 4.90
C ILE A 115 -14.56 0.25 4.47
N ASN A 116 -15.13 0.89 3.45
CA ASN A 116 -16.39 0.45 2.87
C ASN A 116 -16.11 -0.63 1.81
N ILE A 117 -16.51 -1.86 2.09
CA ILE A 117 -16.37 -2.96 1.13
C ILE A 117 -17.49 -2.81 0.10
N GLN A 118 -17.13 -2.65 -1.16
CA GLN A 118 -18.07 -2.46 -2.26
C GLN A 118 -17.84 -3.48 -3.37
N LEU A 119 -18.89 -3.71 -4.17
CA LEU A 119 -18.79 -4.48 -5.40
C LEU A 119 -18.54 -3.55 -6.59
N VAL A 120 -17.59 -3.93 -7.45
CA VAL A 120 -17.31 -3.28 -8.74
C VAL A 120 -17.65 -4.22 -9.88
N LYS A 121 -17.84 -3.68 -11.09
CA LYS A 121 -18.12 -4.51 -12.27
C LYS A 121 -16.94 -5.42 -12.57
N ALA A 122 -17.23 -6.67 -12.90
CA ALA A 122 -16.24 -7.62 -13.37
C ALA A 122 -15.80 -7.26 -14.80
N GLU A 123 -14.50 -7.30 -15.07
CA GLU A 123 -13.96 -7.19 -16.44
C GLU A 123 -14.08 -8.51 -17.21
N GLU A 124 -14.00 -9.63 -16.48
CA GLU A 124 -14.08 -10.98 -17.02
C GLU A 124 -15.44 -11.62 -16.73
N GLU A 125 -15.95 -12.35 -17.71
CA GLU A 125 -17.14 -13.18 -17.54
C GLU A 125 -16.81 -14.41 -16.70
N ARG A 126 -17.69 -14.73 -15.75
CA ARG A 126 -17.56 -15.91 -14.88
C ARG A 126 -18.83 -16.72 -14.93
N GLU A 127 -18.68 -18.02 -15.03
CA GLU A 127 -19.80 -18.95 -14.99
C GLU A 127 -20.54 -18.83 -13.65
N PRO A 128 -21.86 -18.57 -13.68
CA PRO A 128 -22.65 -18.54 -12.47
C PRO A 128 -22.80 -19.96 -11.90
N VAL A 129 -22.74 -20.08 -10.58
CA VAL A 129 -22.85 -21.38 -9.87
C VAL A 129 -23.99 -21.42 -8.86
N ALA A 130 -24.70 -20.30 -8.70
CA ALA A 130 -25.86 -20.21 -7.85
C ALA A 130 -26.93 -19.28 -8.45
N ILE A 131 -28.18 -19.49 -8.06
CA ILE A 131 -29.31 -18.65 -8.42
C ILE A 131 -30.24 -18.47 -7.22
N ILE A 132 -30.70 -17.23 -7.00
CA ILE A 132 -31.78 -16.91 -6.06
C ILE A 132 -33.04 -16.61 -6.86
N THR A 133 -34.11 -17.30 -6.52
CA THR A 133 -35.42 -17.14 -7.16
C THR A 133 -36.53 -17.21 -6.12
N SER A 134 -37.76 -16.93 -6.52
CA SER A 134 -38.91 -17.10 -5.64
C SER A 134 -39.28 -18.57 -5.51
N TYR A 135 -39.82 -18.96 -4.34
CA TYR A 135 -40.30 -20.32 -4.12
C TYR A 135 -41.37 -20.74 -5.14
N ALA A 136 -42.23 -19.80 -5.57
CA ALA A 136 -43.27 -20.05 -6.56
C ALA A 136 -42.71 -20.42 -7.94
N VAL A 137 -41.64 -19.74 -8.39
CA VAL A 137 -40.96 -20.02 -9.66
C VAL A 137 -40.26 -21.37 -9.61
N LEU A 138 -39.57 -21.69 -8.50
CA LEU A 138 -38.95 -23.01 -8.35
C LEU A 138 -40.02 -24.12 -8.35
N LYS A 139 -41.15 -23.91 -7.68
CA LYS A 139 -42.25 -24.88 -7.62
C LYS A 139 -42.81 -25.21 -9.01
N SER A 140 -43.11 -24.20 -9.83
CA SER A 140 -43.67 -24.44 -11.16
C SER A 140 -42.71 -25.19 -12.08
N TYR A 141 -41.40 -24.91 -11.94
CA TYR A 141 -40.37 -25.60 -12.71
C TYR A 141 -40.12 -27.03 -12.22
N ILE A 142 -39.96 -27.26 -10.91
CA ILE A 142 -39.57 -28.56 -10.38
C ILE A 142 -40.63 -29.65 -10.61
N GLU A 143 -41.91 -29.25 -10.72
CA GLU A 143 -43.03 -30.16 -11.00
C GLU A 143 -42.99 -30.72 -12.43
N THR A 144 -42.31 -30.03 -13.36
CA THR A 144 -42.22 -30.42 -14.78
C THR A 144 -40.80 -30.81 -15.22
N ALA A 145 -39.79 -30.51 -14.39
CA ALA A 145 -38.39 -30.73 -14.73
C ALA A 145 -37.97 -32.21 -14.68
N PRO A 146 -37.19 -32.71 -15.66
CA PRO A 146 -36.56 -34.03 -15.59
C PRO A 146 -35.63 -34.17 -14.39
N ALA A 147 -35.68 -35.30 -13.69
CA ALA A 147 -34.87 -35.55 -12.49
C ALA A 147 -33.35 -35.39 -12.73
N ILE A 148 -32.87 -35.67 -13.94
CA ILE A 148 -31.45 -35.50 -14.30
C ILE A 148 -30.99 -34.04 -14.20
N ARG A 149 -31.86 -33.06 -14.45
CA ARG A 149 -31.53 -31.62 -14.34
C ARG A 149 -31.40 -31.15 -12.89
N LEU A 150 -31.99 -31.88 -11.95
CA LEU A 150 -31.93 -31.58 -10.52
C LEU A 150 -30.72 -32.26 -9.86
N LYS A 151 -30.11 -33.23 -10.53
CA LYS A 151 -28.98 -34.00 -10.00
C LYS A 151 -27.76 -33.10 -9.83
N GLY A 152 -27.16 -33.14 -8.64
CA GLY A 152 -25.98 -32.32 -8.31
C GLY A 152 -26.31 -30.92 -7.79
N LEU A 153 -27.57 -30.50 -7.85
CA LEU A 153 -28.02 -29.23 -7.29
C LEU A 153 -28.38 -29.39 -5.82
N LYS A 154 -28.10 -28.35 -5.03
CA LYS A 154 -28.55 -28.23 -3.65
C LYS A 154 -29.32 -26.92 -3.49
N TRP A 155 -30.18 -26.85 -2.48
CA TRP A 155 -31.00 -25.67 -2.24
C TRP A 155 -31.22 -25.41 -0.77
N ILE A 156 -31.60 -24.17 -0.47
CA ILE A 156 -32.01 -23.72 0.85
C ILE A 156 -33.14 -22.70 0.70
N SER A 157 -34.12 -22.75 1.60
CA SER A 157 -35.17 -21.75 1.71
C SER A 157 -34.68 -20.58 2.56
N MET A 158 -34.95 -19.37 2.12
CA MET A 158 -34.61 -18.14 2.81
C MET A 158 -35.87 -17.29 2.93
N ASP A 159 -36.24 -16.94 4.15
CA ASP A 159 -37.31 -15.97 4.38
C ASP A 159 -36.70 -14.57 4.39
N VAL A 160 -36.92 -13.82 3.31
CA VAL A 160 -36.39 -12.45 3.14
C VAL A 160 -37.58 -11.52 2.95
N LEU A 161 -37.71 -10.52 3.83
CA LEU A 161 -38.74 -9.48 3.73
C LEU A 161 -40.18 -10.01 3.61
N GLN A 162 -40.52 -11.06 4.39
CA GLN A 162 -41.84 -11.72 4.40
C GLN A 162 -42.22 -12.50 3.13
N GLU A 163 -41.28 -12.66 2.19
CA GLU A 163 -41.43 -13.50 1.01
C GLU A 163 -40.51 -14.71 1.07
N LYS A 164 -40.99 -15.86 0.58
CA LYS A 164 -40.22 -17.11 0.52
C LYS A 164 -39.34 -17.11 -0.73
N TYR A 165 -38.05 -16.84 -0.53
CA TYR A 165 -37.02 -17.02 -1.55
C TYR A 165 -36.31 -18.36 -1.38
N VAL A 166 -35.69 -18.82 -2.46
CA VAL A 166 -34.88 -20.04 -2.46
C VAL A 166 -33.57 -19.74 -3.15
N MET A 167 -32.48 -20.23 -2.57
CA MET A 167 -31.19 -20.25 -3.22
C MET A 167 -30.93 -21.67 -3.69
N ILE A 168 -30.44 -21.79 -4.92
CA ILE A 168 -30.03 -23.04 -5.55
C ILE A 168 -28.56 -22.90 -5.90
N ILE A 169 -27.76 -23.89 -5.53
CA ILE A 169 -26.33 -23.95 -5.82
C ILE A 169 -26.00 -25.22 -6.59
N GLY A 170 -24.97 -25.13 -7.43
CA GLY A 170 -24.47 -26.23 -8.25
C GLY A 170 -24.61 -25.96 -9.75
N THR A 171 -23.99 -26.83 -10.53
CA THR A 171 -23.96 -26.74 -11.98
C THR A 171 -24.54 -28.02 -12.61
N PRO A 172 -25.27 -27.92 -13.73
CA PRO A 172 -25.64 -26.69 -14.45
C PRO A 172 -26.75 -25.92 -13.73
N ILE A 173 -26.74 -24.59 -13.82
CA ILE A 173 -27.82 -23.75 -13.27
C ILE A 173 -29.14 -24.04 -13.98
N LEU A 174 -30.24 -23.95 -13.22
CA LEU A 174 -31.58 -24.11 -13.77
C LEU A 174 -31.97 -22.93 -14.67
N PRO A 175 -32.59 -23.17 -15.84
CA PRO A 175 -33.05 -22.13 -16.75
C PRO A 175 -34.38 -21.52 -16.25
N ILE A 176 -34.35 -20.88 -15.08
CA ILE A 176 -35.48 -20.24 -14.43
C ILE A 176 -35.18 -18.77 -14.13
N PRO A 177 -36.19 -17.88 -14.08
CA PRO A 177 -36.00 -16.49 -13.70
C PRO A 177 -35.41 -16.37 -12.29
N GLY A 178 -34.38 -15.55 -12.11
CA GLY A 178 -33.75 -15.31 -10.82
C GLY A 178 -32.46 -14.51 -10.95
N ASN A 179 -31.91 -14.10 -9.81
CA ASN A 179 -30.62 -13.44 -9.74
C ASN A 179 -29.53 -14.50 -9.66
N THR A 180 -28.56 -14.44 -10.56
CA THR A 180 -27.44 -15.39 -10.59
C THR A 180 -26.25 -14.88 -9.81
N PHE A 181 -25.47 -15.81 -9.26
CA PHE A 181 -24.30 -15.52 -8.44
C PHE A 181 -23.13 -16.38 -8.88
N CYS A 182 -21.95 -15.78 -8.88
CA CYS A 182 -20.67 -16.43 -9.11
C CYS A 182 -19.98 -16.66 -7.75
N LEU A 183 -19.26 -17.77 -7.62
CA LEU A 183 -18.46 -18.04 -6.43
C LEU A 183 -17.09 -17.39 -6.57
N HIS A 184 -16.71 -16.59 -5.57
CA HIS A 184 -15.39 -16.01 -5.41
C HIS A 184 -14.91 -16.34 -4.00
N ASN A 185 -13.94 -17.25 -3.87
CA ASN A 185 -13.51 -17.79 -2.57
C ASN A 185 -14.72 -18.31 -1.76
N SER A 186 -14.96 -17.74 -0.57
CA SER A 186 -16.09 -18.08 0.30
C SER A 186 -17.33 -17.18 0.10
N PHE A 187 -17.36 -16.40 -0.99
CA PHE A 187 -18.39 -15.40 -1.26
C PHE A 187 -19.19 -15.75 -2.52
N TYR A 188 -20.52 -15.76 -2.41
CA TYR A 188 -21.42 -15.69 -3.55
C TYR A 188 -21.69 -14.23 -3.91
N ILE A 189 -21.28 -13.83 -5.10
CA ILE A 189 -21.33 -12.46 -5.58
C ILE A 189 -22.27 -12.39 -6.79
N PRO A 190 -23.14 -11.37 -6.91
CA PRO A 190 -24.00 -11.22 -8.08
C PRO A 190 -23.19 -11.29 -9.38
N SER A 191 -23.70 -12.02 -10.37
CA SER A 191 -23.02 -12.17 -11.66
C SER A 191 -22.73 -10.80 -12.29
N GLY A 192 -21.52 -10.66 -12.85
CA GLY A 192 -21.03 -9.39 -13.40
C GLY A 192 -20.38 -8.45 -12.39
N TYR A 193 -20.20 -8.87 -11.13
CA TYR A 193 -19.53 -8.10 -10.08
C TYR A 193 -18.40 -8.87 -9.38
N ILE A 194 -17.48 -8.11 -8.76
CA ILE A 194 -16.35 -8.59 -7.94
C ILE A 194 -16.14 -7.66 -6.73
N PRO A 195 -15.48 -8.10 -5.65
CA PRO A 195 -15.11 -7.20 -4.55
C PRO A 195 -14.10 -6.16 -5.03
N ALA A 196 -14.26 -4.90 -4.64
CA ALA A 196 -13.33 -3.83 -4.96
C ALA A 196 -11.92 -4.05 -4.38
N LEU A 197 -11.85 -4.78 -3.25
CA LEU A 197 -10.62 -5.07 -2.52
C LEU A 197 -10.51 -6.59 -2.27
N PRO A 198 -10.18 -7.42 -3.28
CA PRO A 198 -10.11 -8.87 -3.14
C PRO A 198 -9.08 -9.34 -2.10
N ILE A 199 -8.07 -8.51 -1.80
CA ILE A 199 -7.06 -8.80 -0.77
C ILE A 199 -7.65 -8.92 0.64
N LEU A 200 -8.82 -8.31 0.89
CA LEU A 200 -9.48 -8.34 2.19
C LEU A 200 -10.32 -9.59 2.41
N ASP A 201 -10.45 -10.47 1.42
CA ASP A 201 -11.28 -11.68 1.51
C ASP A 201 -10.94 -12.54 2.74
N TYR A 202 -9.65 -12.73 3.01
CA TYR A 202 -9.19 -13.49 4.18
C TYR A 202 -9.46 -12.74 5.48
N THR A 203 -9.16 -11.45 5.53
CA THR A 203 -9.42 -10.59 6.70
C THR A 203 -10.90 -10.58 7.05
N ILE A 204 -11.79 -10.51 6.06
CA ILE A 204 -13.25 -10.56 6.26
C ILE A 204 -13.66 -11.91 6.86
N GLN A 205 -13.09 -13.01 6.39
CA GLN A 205 -13.36 -14.35 6.91
C GLN A 205 -12.91 -14.49 8.37
N GLU A 206 -11.72 -14.00 8.71
CA GLU A 206 -11.21 -13.98 10.08
C GLU A 206 -12.08 -13.11 10.99
N MET A 207 -12.39 -11.87 10.57
CA MET A 207 -13.21 -10.94 11.35
C MET A 207 -14.61 -11.49 11.66
N LEU A 208 -15.17 -12.29 10.76
CA LEU A 208 -16.48 -12.90 10.91
C LEU A 208 -16.44 -14.30 11.56
N ASN A 209 -15.26 -14.80 11.93
CA ASN A 209 -15.05 -16.14 12.48
C ASN A 209 -15.68 -17.23 11.61
N PHE A 210 -15.25 -17.31 10.35
CA PHE A 210 -15.71 -18.32 9.40
C PHE A 210 -15.36 -19.73 9.86
N GLU A 211 -16.34 -20.62 9.87
CA GLU A 211 -16.15 -22.06 10.08
C GLU A 211 -16.13 -22.80 8.73
N GLU A 212 -15.74 -24.07 8.76
CA GLU A 212 -15.76 -24.92 7.57
C GLU A 212 -17.20 -25.02 7.00
N GLY A 213 -17.32 -24.66 5.72
CA GLY A 213 -18.60 -24.63 5.00
C GLY A 213 -19.35 -23.30 5.09
N ASP A 214 -18.85 -22.29 5.82
CA ASP A 214 -19.48 -20.98 5.80
C ASP A 214 -19.25 -20.24 4.50
N ARG A 215 -20.30 -19.51 4.09
CA ARG A 215 -20.36 -18.70 2.89
C ARG A 215 -21.06 -17.39 3.19
N LEU A 216 -20.59 -16.28 2.61
CA LEU A 216 -21.38 -15.05 2.53
C LEU A 216 -22.04 -14.96 1.18
N ILE A 217 -23.22 -14.36 1.16
CA ILE A 217 -23.95 -14.01 -0.05
C ILE A 217 -24.18 -12.51 -0.03
N TRP A 218 -23.73 -11.85 -1.08
CA TRP A 218 -24.01 -10.44 -1.30
C TRP A 218 -25.28 -10.32 -2.13
N LEU A 219 -26.44 -10.07 -1.52
CA LEU A 219 -27.68 -9.91 -2.28
C LEU A 219 -27.65 -8.64 -3.15
N ASP A 220 -27.05 -7.58 -2.61
CA ASP A 220 -26.78 -6.32 -3.29
C ASP A 220 -25.55 -5.62 -2.65
N GLN A 221 -25.36 -4.33 -2.91
CA GLN A 221 -24.25 -3.55 -2.34
C GLN A 221 -24.32 -3.32 -0.82
N LYS A 222 -25.46 -3.58 -0.19
CA LYS A 222 -25.74 -3.23 1.23
C LYS A 222 -26.13 -4.44 2.07
N GLN A 223 -26.66 -5.49 1.45
CA GLN A 223 -27.20 -6.64 2.13
C GLN A 223 -26.32 -7.87 1.92
N VAL A 224 -25.78 -8.36 3.02
CA VAL A 224 -24.96 -9.58 3.06
C VAL A 224 -25.60 -10.57 4.03
N ILE A 225 -25.70 -11.83 3.62
CA ILE A 225 -26.23 -12.93 4.42
C ILE A 225 -25.15 -13.99 4.58
N ARG A 226 -24.95 -14.49 5.81
CA ARG A 226 -24.11 -15.66 6.07
C ARG A 226 -24.96 -16.92 6.03
N LEU A 227 -24.51 -17.91 5.25
CA LEU A 227 -25.08 -19.25 5.22
C LEU A 227 -23.99 -20.30 5.47
N ASN A 228 -24.39 -21.46 5.94
CA ASN A 228 -23.51 -22.62 6.04
C ASN A 228 -23.93 -23.68 5.02
N GLU A 229 -22.99 -24.26 4.29
CA GLU A 229 -23.22 -25.29 3.28
C GLU A 229 -23.91 -26.54 3.86
N LYS A 230 -23.76 -26.82 5.15
CA LYS A 230 -24.45 -27.93 5.84
C LYS A 230 -25.97 -27.76 5.86
N ASN A 231 -26.47 -26.53 5.74
CA ASN A 231 -27.91 -26.24 5.72
C ASN A 231 -28.56 -26.49 4.36
N PHE A 232 -27.75 -26.71 3.31
CA PHE A 232 -28.26 -26.98 1.98
C PHE A 232 -28.73 -28.43 1.85
N ARG A 233 -29.90 -28.61 1.29
CA ARG A 233 -30.49 -29.92 1.00
C ARG A 233 -30.30 -30.26 -0.47
N PRO A 234 -30.10 -31.54 -0.84
CA PRO A 234 -30.15 -31.94 -2.25
C PRO A 234 -31.47 -31.50 -2.89
N LEU A 235 -31.43 -30.92 -4.08
CA LEU A 235 -32.63 -30.50 -4.79
C LEU A 235 -33.28 -31.71 -5.45
N SER A 236 -34.44 -32.12 -4.93
CA SER A 236 -35.26 -33.17 -5.50
C SER A 236 -36.73 -32.81 -5.31
N ILE A 237 -37.61 -33.42 -6.11
CA ILE A 237 -39.05 -33.23 -5.98
C ILE A 237 -39.52 -33.60 -4.57
N SER A 238 -38.95 -34.66 -3.99
CA SER A 238 -39.27 -35.10 -2.62
C SER A 238 -38.76 -34.11 -1.57
N SER A 239 -37.51 -33.64 -1.67
CA SER A 239 -36.94 -32.70 -0.70
C SER A 239 -37.67 -31.35 -0.73
N PHE A 240 -38.12 -30.92 -1.91
CA PHE A 240 -38.91 -29.71 -2.08
C PHE A 240 -40.30 -29.78 -1.44
N ARG A 241 -40.99 -30.93 -1.59
CA ARG A 241 -42.33 -31.15 -1.03
C ARG A 241 -42.34 -31.27 0.50
N LEU A 242 -41.24 -31.71 1.10
CA LEU A 242 -41.11 -31.88 2.56
C LEU A 242 -40.95 -30.55 3.32
N THR A 243 -40.65 -29.44 2.63
CA THR A 243 -40.38 -28.12 3.24
C THR A 243 -41.65 -27.25 3.30
N ARG A 244 -42.81 -27.87 3.54
CA ARG A 244 -44.12 -27.19 3.56
C ARG A 244 -44.26 -26.23 4.75
#